data_AF-A0A378LV67-F1
#
_entry.id   AF-A0A378LV67-F1
#
_cell.length_a   1.000
_cell.length_b   1.000
_cell.length_c   1.000
_cell.angle_alpha   90.00
_cell.angle_beta   90.00
_cell.angle_gamma   90.00
#
_symmetry.space_group_name_H-M   'P 1'
#
loop_
_entity.id
_entity.type
_entity.pdbx_description
1 polymer ?
#
loop_
_entity_poly.entity_id
_entity_poly.type
_entity_poly.pdbx_seq_one_letter_code
_entity_poly.pdbx_strand_id
1 'polypeptide(L)'
;MVALIAVLVVTMTLTDLMNNAATAVVMAPIAVNIARSTHVNIDTFLMAVAIGASCSFLTPIAHQNNTMVMGPGGYHFFDYARLGLILEIIIGIVAIPTLLWIWPLH
;
A
#
# COMPACT_ATOMS: atom_id res chain seq x y z
N MET A 1 9.82 -7.04 -11.50
CA MET A 1 9.14 -5.72 -11.61
C MET A 1 7.61 -5.84 -11.53
N VAL A 2 6.95 -6.59 -12.42
CA VAL A 2 5.46 -6.75 -12.38
C VAL A 2 4.97 -7.26 -11.02
N ALA A 3 5.62 -8.27 -10.45
CA ALA A 3 5.25 -8.80 -9.13
C ALA A 3 5.38 -7.77 -8.00
N LEU A 4 6.38 -6.87 -8.07
CA LEU A 4 6.57 -5.79 -7.08
C LEU A 4 5.42 -4.77 -7.15
N ILE A 5 5.06 -4.36 -8.37
CA ILE A 5 3.93 -3.44 -8.61
C ILE A 5 2.64 -4.08 -8.11
N ALA A 6 2.41 -5.35 -8.44
CA ALA A 6 1.23 -6.08 -7.99
C ALA A 6 1.16 -6.16 -6.46
N VAL A 7 2.27 -6.50 -5.79
CA VAL A 7 2.33 -6.54 -4.32
C VAL A 7 2.02 -5.17 -3.72
N LEU A 8 2.60 -4.10 -4.23
CA LEU A 8 2.33 -2.74 -3.76
C LEU A 8 0.83 -2.40 -3.90
N VAL A 9 0.27 -2.50 -5.11
CA VAL A 9 -1.12 -2.12 -5.41
C VAL A 9 -2.13 -3.00 -4.65
N VAL A 10 -1.89 -4.31 -4.55
CA VAL A 10 -2.76 -5.21 -3.78
C VAL A 10 -2.70 -4.87 -2.29
N THR A 11 -1.52 -4.52 -1.77
CA THR A 11 -1.40 -4.13 -0.35
C THR A 11 -2.12 -2.82 -0.06
N MET A 12 -2.01 -1.82 -0.96
CA MET A 12 -2.72 -0.54 -0.85
C MET A 12 -4.24 -0.76 -0.81
N THR A 13 -4.77 -1.48 -1.79
CA THR A 13 -6.21 -1.77 -1.85
C THR A 13 -6.70 -2.62 -0.68
N LEU A 14 -5.90 -3.57 -0.19
CA LEU A 14 -6.25 -4.40 0.96
C LEU A 14 -6.26 -3.60 2.27
N THR A 15 -5.37 -2.60 2.42
CA THR A 15 -5.34 -1.73 3.60
C THR A 15 -6.49 -0.72 3.65
N ASP A 16 -7.27 -0.60 2.59
CA ASP A 16 -8.53 0.14 2.63
C ASP A 16 -9.71 -0.70 3.11
N LEU A 17 -9.57 -2.03 3.09
CA LEU A 17 -10.56 -2.99 3.56
C LEU A 17 -10.28 -3.47 5.00
N MET A 18 -9.02 -3.39 5.43
CA MET A 18 -8.51 -3.86 6.72
C MET A 18 -7.70 -2.75 7.39
N ASN A 19 -7.28 -2.92 8.66
CA ASN A 19 -6.32 -2.00 9.27
C ASN A 19 -4.89 -2.30 8.81
N ASN A 20 -4.01 -1.28 8.84
CA ASN A 20 -2.63 -1.34 8.34
C ASN A 20 -1.84 -2.53 8.91
N ALA A 21 -1.96 -2.78 10.21
CA ALA A 21 -1.23 -3.84 10.89
C ALA A 21 -1.67 -5.24 10.40
N ALA A 22 -2.97 -5.47 10.27
CA ALA A 22 -3.52 -6.73 9.77
C ALA A 22 -3.12 -6.95 8.31
N THR A 23 -3.18 -5.91 7.47
CA THR A 23 -2.73 -5.97 6.08
C THR A 23 -1.26 -6.37 5.98
N ALA A 24 -0.38 -5.74 6.76
CA ALA A 24 1.05 -6.06 6.75
C ALA A 24 1.32 -7.51 7.17
N VAL A 25 0.65 -8.00 8.22
CA VAL A 25 0.78 -9.38 8.70
C VAL A 25 0.34 -10.41 7.65
N VAL A 26 -0.70 -10.11 6.87
CA VAL A 26 -1.18 -10.98 5.79
C VAL A 26 -0.27 -10.93 4.57
N MET A 27 0.15 -9.73 4.16
CA MET A 27 0.88 -9.53 2.90
C MET A 27 2.38 -9.86 3.01
N ALA A 28 3.00 -9.68 4.18
CA ALA A 28 4.42 -9.97 4.38
C ALA A 28 4.81 -11.42 4.00
N PRO A 29 4.15 -12.50 4.47
CA PRO A 29 4.52 -13.86 4.06
C PRO A 29 4.30 -14.10 2.57
N ILE A 30 3.29 -13.49 1.95
CA ILE A 30 3.02 -13.60 0.51
C ILE A 30 4.18 -12.95 -0.28
N ALA A 31 4.56 -11.74 0.10
CA ALA A 31 5.66 -10.99 -0.48
C ALA A 31 7.00 -11.73 -0.37
N VAL A 32 7.30 -12.33 0.79
CA VAL A 32 8.50 -13.18 1.00
C VAL A 32 8.49 -14.40 0.08
N ASN A 33 7.35 -15.08 -0.06
CA ASN A 33 7.26 -16.26 -0.93
C ASN A 33 7.44 -15.90 -2.41
N ILE A 34 6.89 -14.76 -2.85
CA ILE A 34 7.08 -14.25 -4.22
C ILE A 34 8.55 -13.91 -4.46
N ALA A 35 9.20 -13.22 -3.53
CA ALA A 35 10.62 -12.86 -3.67
C ALA A 35 11.50 -14.12 -3.73
N ARG A 36 11.25 -15.12 -2.88
CA ARG A 36 11.96 -16.40 -2.90
C ARG A 36 11.75 -17.19 -4.18
N SER A 37 10.51 -17.29 -4.67
CA SER A 37 10.22 -18.05 -5.89
C SER A 37 10.82 -17.40 -7.14
N THR A 38 10.93 -16.07 -7.14
CA THR A 38 11.53 -15.30 -8.22
C THR A 38 13.04 -15.04 -8.04
N HIS A 39 13.65 -15.53 -6.96
CA HIS A 39 15.07 -15.40 -6.64
C HIS A 39 15.56 -13.94 -6.62
N VAL A 40 14.73 -13.04 -6.09
CA VAL A 40 15.01 -11.60 -5.96
C VAL A 40 15.11 -11.18 -4.50
N ASN A 41 15.62 -9.98 -4.28
CA ASN A 41 15.75 -9.39 -2.96
C ASN A 41 14.40 -9.34 -2.21
N ILE A 42 14.36 -9.96 -1.02
CA ILE A 42 13.19 -10.04 -0.16
C ILE A 42 12.84 -8.67 0.44
N ASP A 43 13.84 -7.86 0.76
CA ASP A 43 13.66 -6.56 1.40
C ASP A 43 12.89 -5.59 0.50
N THR A 44 13.10 -5.64 -0.81
CA THR A 44 12.34 -4.85 -1.80
C THR A 44 10.84 -5.09 -1.68
N PHE A 45 10.45 -6.36 -1.52
CA PHE A 45 9.06 -6.78 -1.42
C PHE A 45 8.46 -6.50 -0.05
N LEU A 46 9.22 -6.71 1.02
CA LEU A 46 8.78 -6.35 2.38
C LEU A 46 8.56 -4.84 2.51
N MET A 47 9.43 -4.03 1.93
CA MET A 47 9.27 -2.58 1.92
C MET A 47 8.10 -2.13 1.04
N ALA A 48 7.83 -2.81 -0.08
CA ALA A 48 6.61 -2.57 -0.85
C ALA A 48 5.34 -2.84 -0.01
N VAL A 49 5.34 -3.90 0.80
CA VAL A 49 4.23 -4.19 1.73
C VAL A 49 4.15 -3.10 2.81
N ALA A 50 5.26 -2.69 3.41
CA ALA A 50 5.25 -1.66 4.45
C ALA A 50 4.70 -0.31 3.95
N ILE A 51 5.11 0.09 2.73
CA ILE A 51 4.60 1.30 2.07
C ILE A 51 3.11 1.12 1.75
N GLY A 52 2.75 0.02 1.07
CA GLY A 52 1.37 -0.21 0.64
C GLY A 52 0.39 -0.27 1.81
N ALA A 53 0.75 -0.96 2.90
CA ALA A 53 -0.07 -1.06 4.10
C ALA A 53 -0.23 0.27 4.84
N SER A 54 0.58 1.29 4.52
CA SER A 54 0.46 2.63 5.09
C SER A 54 -0.47 3.54 4.26
N CYS A 55 -0.97 3.07 3.12
CA CYS A 55 -1.71 3.87 2.14
C CYS A 55 -3.24 3.73 2.26
N SER A 56 -3.80 3.90 3.45
CA SER A 56 -5.25 3.81 3.71
C SER A 56 -5.98 5.10 3.34
N PHE A 57 -6.14 5.37 2.05
CA PHE A 57 -6.66 6.65 1.54
C PHE A 57 -8.00 6.56 0.81
N LEU A 58 -8.39 5.39 0.29
CA LEU A 58 -9.58 5.29 -0.56
C LEU A 58 -10.89 5.33 0.23
N THR A 59 -10.88 4.93 1.51
CA THR A 59 -12.09 4.94 2.33
C THR A 59 -11.88 5.65 3.66
N PRO A 60 -12.93 6.30 4.21
CA PRO A 60 -12.86 6.91 5.53
C PRO A 60 -12.73 5.87 6.65
N ILE A 61 -13.16 4.62 6.41
CA ILE A 61 -13.18 3.53 7.40
C ILE A 61 -11.80 2.89 7.54
N ALA A 62 -10.97 2.95 6.49
CA ALA A 62 -9.64 2.37 6.44
C ALA A 62 -8.73 2.80 7.60
N HIS A 63 -8.85 4.07 8.03
CA HIS A 63 -8.10 4.58 9.17
C HIS A 63 -8.98 5.41 10.11
N GLN A 64 -8.85 5.19 11.42
CA GLN A 64 -9.69 5.83 12.45
C GLN A 64 -9.66 7.36 12.37
N ASN A 65 -8.50 7.95 12.05
CA ASN A 65 -8.35 9.40 11.86
C ASN A 65 -9.23 9.94 10.70
N ASN A 66 -9.33 9.21 9.59
CA ASN A 66 -10.13 9.63 8.43
C ASN A 66 -11.62 9.65 8.78
N THR A 67 -12.09 8.64 9.52
CA THR A 67 -13.48 8.62 10.02
C THR A 67 -13.74 9.79 10.97
N MET A 68 -12.79 10.11 11.85
CA MET A 68 -12.94 11.16 12.87
C MET A 68 -13.09 12.56 12.25
N VAL A 69 -12.37 12.86 11.17
CA VAL A 69 -12.41 14.18 10.51
C VAL A 69 -13.54 14.30 9.48
N MET A 70 -14.14 13.20 9.04
CA MET A 70 -15.19 13.20 8.01
C MET A 70 -16.37 14.11 8.38
N GLY A 71 -16.89 13.99 9.61
CA GLY A 71 -18.02 14.81 10.09
C GLY A 71 -17.67 16.29 10.22
N PRO A 72 -16.69 16.67 11.09
CA PRO A 72 -16.29 18.06 11.28
C PRO A 72 -15.75 18.74 10.02
N GLY A 73 -15.12 17.99 9.11
CA GLY A 73 -14.57 18.49 7.86
C GLY A 73 -15.58 18.60 6.71
N GLY A 74 -16.82 18.11 6.89
CA GLY A 74 -17.85 18.14 5.85
C GLY A 74 -17.56 17.23 4.65
N TYR A 75 -16.72 16.21 4.83
CA TYR A 75 -16.34 15.28 3.76
C TYR A 75 -17.41 14.19 3.56
N HIS A 76 -17.66 13.85 2.29
CA HIS A 76 -18.49 12.70 1.91
C HIS A 76 -17.61 11.49 1.63
N PHE A 77 -18.20 10.29 1.64
CA PHE A 77 -17.45 9.04 1.47
C PHE A 77 -16.65 9.01 0.15
N PHE A 78 -17.26 9.49 -0.94
CA PHE A 78 -16.61 9.52 -2.27
C PHE A 78 -15.53 10.59 -2.42
N ASP A 79 -15.42 11.56 -1.50
CA ASP A 79 -14.33 12.54 -1.52
C ASP A 79 -12.98 11.87 -1.21
N TYR A 80 -13.00 10.87 -0.31
CA TYR A 80 -11.83 10.04 0.02
C TYR A 80 -11.40 9.21 -1.18
N ALA A 81 -12.32 8.51 -1.85
CA ALA A 81 -11.97 7.68 -2.99
C ALA A 81 -11.33 8.49 -4.13
N ARG A 82 -11.86 9.69 -4.42
CA ARG A 82 -11.32 10.56 -5.47
C ARG A 82 -9.91 11.06 -5.17
N LEU A 83 -9.68 11.57 -3.95
CA LEU A 83 -8.37 12.09 -3.55
C LEU A 83 -7.37 10.95 -3.29
N GLY A 84 -7.83 9.87 -2.66
CA GLY A 84 -7.06 8.69 -2.35
C GLY A 84 -6.50 8.05 -3.61
N LEU A 85 -7.31 7.83 -4.65
CA LEU A 85 -6.84 7.22 -5.89
C LEU A 85 -5.72 8.04 -6.58
N ILE A 86 -5.81 9.37 -6.52
CA ILE A 86 -4.75 10.26 -7.04
C ILE A 86 -3.46 10.09 -6.21
N LEU A 87 -3.58 10.08 -4.88
CA LEU A 87 -2.47 9.86 -3.96
C LEU A 87 -1.83 8.49 -4.16
N GLU A 88 -2.62 7.44 -4.34
CA GLU A 88 -2.14 6.09 -4.58
C GLU A 88 -1.31 5.99 -5.87
N ILE A 89 -1.77 6.62 -6.95
CA ILE A 89 -1.03 6.68 -8.22
C ILE A 89 0.32 7.38 -8.01
N ILE A 90 0.32 8.52 -7.31
CA ILE A 90 1.57 9.26 -7.01
C ILE A 90 2.53 8.37 -6.21
N ILE A 91 2.02 7.66 -5.21
CA ILE A 91 2.83 6.75 -4.39
C ILE A 91 3.37 5.61 -5.24
N GLY A 92 2.58 5.00 -6.13
CA GLY A 92 3.08 3.98 -7.04
C GLY A 92 4.21 4.49 -7.94
N ILE A 93 4.06 5.69 -8.50
CA ILE A 93 5.06 6.33 -9.37
C ILE A 93 6.36 6.64 -8.62
N VAL A 94 6.29 7.03 -7.35
CA VAL A 94 7.47 7.39 -6.55
C VAL A 94 8.09 6.16 -5.90
N ALA A 95 7.29 5.33 -5.23
CA ALA A 95 7.75 4.20 -4.44
C ALA A 95 8.44 3.14 -5.29
N ILE A 96 7.95 2.81 -6.49
CA ILE A 96 8.55 1.76 -7.31
C ILE A 96 9.99 2.11 -7.72
N PRO A 97 10.30 3.29 -8.29
CA PRO A 97 11.67 3.71 -8.53
C PRO A 97 12.53 3.76 -7.25
N THR A 98 12.00 4.31 -6.15
CA THR A 98 12.75 4.42 -4.89
C THR A 98 13.10 3.04 -4.31
N LEU A 99 12.16 2.10 -4.34
CA LEU A 99 12.37 0.72 -3.91
C LEU A 99 13.45 0.04 -4.74
N LEU A 100 13.41 0.19 -6.06
CA LEU A 100 14.43 -0.39 -6.95
C LEU A 100 15.81 0.26 -6.81
N TRP A 101 15.86 1.52 -6.38
CA TRP A 101 17.11 2.23 -6.14
C TRP A 101 17.76 1.86 -4.80
N ILE A 102 16.97 1.76 -3.73
CA ILE A 102 17.48 1.47 -2.38
C ILE A 102 17.64 -0.05 -2.16
N TRP A 103 16.68 -0.85 -2.62
CA TRP A 103 16.69 -2.31 -2.58
C TRP A 103 16.53 -2.88 -3.99
N PRO A 104 17.61 -2.95 -4.78
CA PRO A 104 17.58 -3.55 -6.11
C PRO A 104 17.12 -5.01 -6.06
N LEU A 105 16.50 -5.48 -7.15
CA LEU A 105 15.95 -6.84 -7.24
C LEU A 105 17.02 -7.94 -7.36
N HIS A 106 18.26 -7.59 -7.70
CA HIS A 106 19.38 -8.51 -7.92
C HIS A 106 20.25 -8.67 -6.67
#